data_AF-A0AAT9IX60-F1
#
_entry.id   AF-A0AAT9IX60-F1
#
_cell.length_a   1.000
_cell.length_b   1.000
_cell.length_c   1.000
_cell.angle_alpha   90.00
_cell.angle_beta   90.00
_cell.angle_gamma   90.00
#
_symmetry.space_group_name_H-M   'P 1'
#
loop_
_entity.id
_entity.type
_entity.pdbx_description
1 polymer ?
#
loop_
_entity_poly.entity_id
_entity_poly.type
_entity_poly.pdbx_seq_one_letter_code
_entity_poly.pdbx_strand_id
1 'polypeptide(L)'
;MRLKSAILFIKNRTVDALSLQAGRLFLWLPVAMGCGAAAYLSLLFEPSWLWVGLPSLAIVAALSVMRRFNLAGYLLNFVVLLCAFALGVMVCKLRTEHVRAPVLGSEISTYTLTAYVVDIVSPSEDQPRLLLAPISLRGVRPEATPLRLRVTLKPGTVEAIA
;
A
#
# COMPACT_ATOMS: atom_id res chain seq x y z
N MET A 1 49.23 8.72 -1.56
CA MET A 1 49.19 7.91 -0.32
C MET A 1 47.89 8.05 0.49
N ARG A 2 47.25 9.24 0.56
CA ARG A 2 46.04 9.52 1.39
C ARG A 2 44.72 8.82 0.99
N LEU A 3 44.55 8.45 -0.28
CA LEU A 3 43.27 7.88 -0.74
C LEU A 3 43.09 6.42 -0.30
N LYS A 4 44.17 5.61 -0.36
CA LYS A 4 44.14 4.20 0.08
C LYS A 4 43.86 4.08 1.57
N SER A 5 44.41 4.98 2.39
CA SER A 5 44.15 5.01 3.84
C SER A 5 42.72 5.41 4.18
N ALA A 6 42.13 6.36 3.43
CA ALA A 6 40.72 6.74 3.62
C ALA A 6 39.77 5.59 3.25
N ILE A 7 40.03 4.90 2.13
CA ILE A 7 39.24 3.74 1.71
C ILE A 7 39.37 2.60 2.72
N LEU A 8 40.58 2.31 3.22
CA LEU A 8 40.78 1.27 4.23
C LEU A 8 40.09 1.62 5.56
N PHE A 9 40.12 2.90 5.95
CA PHE A 9 39.46 3.38 7.15
C PHE A 9 37.94 3.23 7.07
N ILE A 10 37.34 3.62 5.94
CA ILE A 10 35.89 3.44 5.71
C ILE A 10 35.54 1.95 5.70
N LYS A 11 36.32 1.13 4.99
CA LYS A 11 36.12 -0.33 4.93
C LYS A 11 36.18 -0.98 6.32
N ASN A 12 37.18 -0.66 7.13
CA ASN A 12 37.31 -1.23 8.46
C ASN A 12 36.16 -0.78 9.36
N ARG A 13 35.78 0.50 9.28
CA ARG A 13 34.67 1.05 10.08
C ARG A 13 33.31 0.46 9.69
N THR A 14 33.07 0.16 8.41
CA THR A 14 31.83 -0.51 8.00
C THR A 14 31.82 -1.98 8.42
N VAL A 15 32.96 -2.68 8.36
CA VAL A 15 33.10 -4.05 8.84
C VAL A 15 32.87 -4.14 10.35
N ASP A 16 33.40 -3.19 11.13
CA ASP A 16 33.18 -3.10 12.58
C ASP A 16 31.71 -2.79 12.92
N ALA A 17 31.07 -1.88 12.16
CA ALA A 17 29.65 -1.59 12.34
C ALA A 17 28.75 -2.80 11.98
N LEU A 18 29.12 -3.54 10.93
CA LEU A 18 28.43 -4.78 10.51
C LEU A 18 28.61 -5.91 11.54
N SER A 19 29.80 -6.06 12.12
CA SER A 19 30.07 -7.08 13.14
C SER A 19 29.30 -6.80 14.44
N LEU A 20 29.13 -5.54 14.82
CA LEU A 20 28.27 -5.13 15.96
C LEU A 20 26.77 -5.40 15.73
N GLN A 21 26.35 -5.51 14.47
CA GLN A 21 24.97 -5.84 14.08
C GLN A 21 24.75 -7.34 13.86
N ALA A 22 25.82 -8.14 13.80
CA ALA A 22 25.73 -9.59 13.68
C ALA A 22 25.00 -10.17 14.90
N GLY A 23 23.90 -10.89 14.66
CA GLY A 23 23.03 -11.44 15.70
C GLY A 23 21.80 -10.58 16.06
N ARG A 24 21.68 -9.37 15.50
CA ARG A 24 20.52 -8.47 15.73
C ARG A 24 19.49 -8.46 14.59
N LEU A 25 19.37 -9.57 13.85
CA LEU A 25 18.43 -9.70 12.72
C LEU A 25 17.00 -9.32 13.06
N PHE A 26 16.58 -9.61 14.29
CA PHE A 26 15.25 -9.29 14.78
C PHE A 26 14.93 -7.79 14.70
N LEU A 27 15.92 -6.91 14.90
CA LEU A 27 15.73 -5.46 14.81
C LEU A 27 15.54 -4.97 13.37
N TRP A 28 16.01 -5.74 12.38
CA TRP A 28 15.92 -5.39 10.97
C TRP A 28 14.65 -5.93 10.29
N LEU A 29 13.95 -6.89 10.91
CA LEU A 29 12.66 -7.39 10.43
C LEU A 29 11.63 -6.27 10.18
N PRO A 30 11.34 -5.37 11.15
CA PRO A 30 10.36 -4.30 10.93
C PRO A 30 10.82 -3.30 9.86
N VAL A 31 12.13 -3.05 9.75
CA VAL A 31 12.69 -2.17 8.72
C VAL A 31 12.47 -2.77 7.33
N ALA A 32 12.81 -4.06 7.14
CA ALA A 32 12.61 -4.75 5.88
C ALA A 32 11.12 -4.82 5.49
N MET A 33 10.25 -5.10 6.46
CA MET A 33 8.80 -5.08 6.25
C MET A 33 8.28 -3.69 5.85
N GLY A 34 8.72 -2.64 6.55
CA GLY A 34 8.39 -1.26 6.23
C GLY A 34 8.85 -0.84 4.83
N CYS A 35 10.06 -1.24 4.42
CA CYS A 35 10.56 -1.02 3.07
C CYS A 35 9.70 -1.73 2.01
N GLY A 36 9.22 -2.96 2.29
CA GLY A 36 8.30 -3.67 1.40
C GLY A 36 6.98 -2.95 1.22
N ALA A 37 6.41 -2.48 2.33
CA ALA A 37 5.19 -1.67 2.31
C ALA A 37 5.38 -0.36 1.52
N ALA A 38 6.48 0.37 1.77
CA ALA A 38 6.80 1.60 1.07
C ALA A 38 6.99 1.39 -0.45
N ALA A 39 7.67 0.31 -0.84
CA ALA A 39 7.87 -0.04 -2.25
C ALA A 39 6.53 -0.32 -2.95
N TYR A 40 5.63 -1.07 -2.30
CA TYR A 40 4.29 -1.32 -2.84
C TYR A 40 3.47 -0.04 -2.98
N LEU A 41 3.45 0.82 -1.95
CA LEU A 41 2.70 2.07 -1.97
C LEU A 41 3.27 3.12 -2.94
N SER A 42 4.54 2.99 -3.32
CA SER A 42 5.16 3.89 -4.31
C SER A 42 4.83 3.51 -5.76
N LEU A 43 4.22 2.34 -6.00
CA LEU A 43 3.77 1.96 -7.34
C LEU A 43 2.53 2.76 -7.74
N LEU A 44 2.61 3.43 -8.89
CA LEU A 44 1.49 4.22 -9.45
C LEU A 44 0.38 3.36 -10.08
N PHE A 45 0.63 2.06 -10.27
CA PHE A 45 -0.30 1.12 -10.86
C PHE A 45 -0.58 -0.01 -9.88
N GLU A 46 -1.75 -0.63 -9.96
CA GLU A 46 -2.08 -1.79 -9.13
C GLU A 46 -1.49 -3.05 -9.78
N PRO A 47 -0.38 -3.61 -9.27
CA PRO A 47 0.16 -4.83 -9.82
C PRO A 47 -0.84 -5.98 -9.63
N SER A 48 -0.92 -6.85 -10.62
CA SER A 48 -1.78 -8.04 -10.53
C SER A 48 -1.31 -8.96 -9.40
N TRP A 49 -2.23 -9.77 -8.87
CA TRP A 49 -1.92 -10.69 -7.78
C TRP A 49 -0.77 -11.64 -8.11
N LEU A 50 -0.61 -11.99 -9.40
CA LEU A 50 0.47 -12.85 -9.87
C LEU A 50 1.84 -12.18 -9.68
N TRP A 51 1.98 -10.89 -9.98
CA TRP A 51 3.26 -10.18 -9.87
C TRP A 51 3.71 -9.98 -8.43
N VAL A 52 2.79 -10.01 -7.46
CA VAL A 52 3.11 -9.89 -6.02
C VAL A 52 3.19 -11.27 -5.34
N GLY A 53 2.27 -12.17 -5.69
CA GLY A 53 2.11 -13.49 -5.09
C GLY A 53 3.18 -14.50 -5.50
N LEU A 54 3.56 -14.55 -6.79
CA LEU A 54 4.61 -15.46 -7.25
C LEU A 54 5.98 -15.20 -6.58
N PRO A 55 6.51 -13.96 -6.60
CA PRO A 55 7.80 -13.71 -5.97
C PRO A 55 7.74 -13.92 -4.45
N SER A 56 6.69 -13.47 -3.77
CA SER A 56 6.56 -13.70 -2.32
C SER A 56 6.53 -15.19 -1.96
N LEU A 57 5.82 -16.02 -2.75
CA LEU A 57 5.80 -17.47 -2.56
C LEU A 57 7.17 -18.12 -2.84
N ALA A 58 7.85 -17.71 -3.91
CA ALA A 58 9.18 -18.21 -4.25
C ALA A 58 10.20 -17.93 -3.15
N ILE A 59 10.12 -16.75 -2.52
CA ILE A 59 10.98 -16.33 -1.42
C ILE A 59 10.75 -17.21 -0.17
N VAL A 60 9.50 -17.47 0.17
CA VAL A 60 9.15 -18.34 1.31
C VAL A 60 9.54 -19.80 1.04
N ALA A 61 9.37 -20.27 -0.19
CA ALA A 61 9.80 -21.60 -0.61
C ALA A 61 11.34 -21.74 -0.51
N ALA A 62 12.09 -20.74 -0.98
CA ALA A 62 13.55 -20.71 -0.85
C ALA A 62 14.00 -20.78 0.62
N LEU A 63 13.34 -20.04 1.52
CA LEU A 63 13.63 -20.12 2.96
C LEU A 63 13.39 -21.53 3.52
N SER A 64 12.30 -22.17 3.11
CA SER A 64 11.91 -23.50 3.56
C SER A 64 12.91 -24.56 3.11
N VAL A 65 13.36 -24.48 1.85
CA VAL A 65 14.41 -25.33 1.28
C VAL A 65 15.74 -25.13 2.03
N MET A 66 16.16 -23.88 2.23
CA MET A 66 17.42 -23.57 2.92
C MET A 66 17.43 -24.06 4.37
N ARG A 67 16.29 -23.96 5.07
CA ARG A 67 16.14 -24.53 6.42
C ARG A 67 16.20 -26.05 6.41
N ARG A 68 15.58 -26.72 5.42
CA ARG A 68 15.60 -28.18 5.29
C ARG A 68 17.01 -28.72 5.06
N PHE A 69 17.84 -28.02 4.30
CA PHE A 69 19.22 -28.41 4.03
C PHE A 69 20.23 -27.84 5.04
N ASN A 70 19.75 -27.19 6.11
CA ASN A 70 20.56 -26.62 7.18
C ASN A 70 21.68 -25.71 6.67
N LEU A 71 21.40 -24.93 5.60
CA LEU A 71 22.32 -23.91 5.10
C LEU A 71 22.39 -22.77 6.12
N ALA A 72 23.29 -22.91 7.09
CA ALA A 72 23.54 -21.92 8.11
C ALA A 72 24.54 -20.86 7.59
N GLY A 73 24.15 -19.59 7.61
CA GLY A 73 25.06 -18.49 7.24
C GLY A 73 24.36 -17.18 6.89
N TYR A 74 25.15 -16.21 6.41
CA TYR A 74 24.67 -14.88 5.98
C TYR A 74 23.56 -14.92 4.93
N LEU A 75 23.52 -15.98 4.10
CA LEU A 75 22.45 -16.21 3.13
C LEU A 75 21.08 -16.39 3.78
N LEU A 76 20.99 -17.15 4.88
CA LEU A 76 19.71 -17.37 5.58
C LEU A 76 19.19 -16.05 6.18
N ASN A 77 20.09 -15.24 6.74
CA ASN A 77 19.79 -13.92 7.25
C ASN A 77 19.20 -12.99 6.18
N PHE A 78 19.80 -13.01 4.98
CA PHE A 78 19.33 -12.23 3.84
C PHE A 78 17.94 -12.69 3.37
N VAL A 79 17.73 -14.00 3.25
CA VAL A 79 16.43 -14.55 2.84
C VAL A 79 15.33 -14.27 3.87
N VAL A 80 15.64 -14.30 5.17
CA VAL A 80 14.70 -13.90 6.23
C VAL A 80 14.28 -12.43 6.09
N LEU A 81 15.22 -11.52 5.82
CA LEU A 81 14.91 -10.11 5.55
C LEU A 81 14.04 -9.95 4.30
N LEU A 82 14.33 -10.74 3.27
CA LEU A 82 13.59 -10.71 2.01
C LEU A 82 12.16 -11.27 2.17
N CYS A 83 11.98 -12.28 3.04
CA CYS A 83 10.65 -12.71 3.49
C CYS A 83 9.89 -11.59 4.21
N ALA A 84 10.55 -10.87 5.14
CA ALA A 84 9.92 -9.75 5.85
C ALA A 84 9.50 -8.63 4.89
N PHE A 85 10.34 -8.31 3.90
CA PHE A 85 9.99 -7.38 2.82
C PHE A 85 8.76 -7.87 2.03
N ALA A 86 8.74 -9.13 1.61
CA ALA A 86 7.60 -9.71 0.89
C ALA A 86 6.30 -9.69 1.70
N LEU A 87 6.38 -9.94 3.01
CA LEU A 87 5.23 -9.80 3.93
C LEU A 87 4.70 -8.36 3.95
N GLY A 88 5.57 -7.36 3.99
CA GLY A 88 5.19 -5.95 3.94
C GLY A 88 4.40 -5.60 2.66
N VAL A 89 4.89 -6.06 1.51
CA VAL A 89 4.20 -5.90 0.21
C VAL A 89 2.82 -6.58 0.26
N MET A 90 2.74 -7.81 0.76
CA MET A 90 1.51 -8.61 0.80
C MET A 90 0.45 -7.99 1.70
N VAL A 91 0.84 -7.47 2.86
CA VAL A 91 -0.08 -6.77 3.79
C VAL A 91 -0.68 -5.54 3.13
N CYS A 92 0.14 -4.74 2.42
CA CYS A 92 -0.37 -3.59 1.69
C CYS A 92 -1.31 -4.01 0.55
N LYS A 93 -0.97 -5.05 -0.22
CA LYS A 93 -1.84 -5.57 -1.29
C LYS A 93 -3.18 -6.04 -0.74
N LEU A 94 -3.18 -6.85 0.32
CA LEU A 94 -4.40 -7.29 1.01
C LEU A 94 -5.25 -6.11 1.50
N ARG A 95 -4.61 -5.10 2.08
CA ARG A 95 -5.31 -3.91 2.56
C ARG A 95 -5.90 -3.09 1.42
N THR A 96 -5.20 -2.95 0.30
CA THR A 96 -5.77 -2.28 -0.88
C THR A 96 -6.99 -3.02 -1.40
N GLU A 97 -6.95 -4.36 -1.50
CA GLU A 97 -8.12 -5.15 -1.92
C GLU A 97 -9.27 -5.06 -0.91
N HIS A 98 -8.99 -5.02 0.39
CA HIS A 98 -10.03 -4.92 1.42
C HIS A 98 -10.69 -3.53 1.47
N VAL A 99 -9.97 -2.47 1.10
CA VAL A 99 -10.48 -1.09 1.05
C VAL A 99 -11.04 -0.73 -0.33
N ARG A 100 -10.89 -1.59 -1.35
CA ARG A 100 -11.49 -1.38 -2.67
C ARG A 100 -13.00 -1.29 -2.56
N ALA A 101 -13.50 -0.06 -2.49
CA ALA A 101 -14.91 0.24 -2.61
C ALA A 101 -15.31 0.09 -4.09
N PRO A 102 -16.52 -0.42 -4.37
CA PRO A 102 -17.03 -0.47 -5.73
C PRO A 102 -17.12 0.95 -6.29
N VAL A 103 -16.37 1.23 -7.36
CA VAL A 103 -16.41 2.50 -8.08
C VAL A 103 -17.39 2.36 -9.24
N LEU A 104 -18.33 3.29 -9.38
CA LEU A 104 -19.25 3.32 -10.51
C LEU A 104 -18.43 3.50 -11.80
N GLY A 105 -18.59 2.60 -12.77
CA GLY A 105 -18.00 2.74 -14.10
C GLY A 105 -18.50 4.01 -14.78
N SER A 106 -17.63 4.65 -15.58
CA SER A 106 -17.86 5.94 -16.23
C SER A 106 -18.92 5.91 -17.35
N GLU A 107 -19.67 4.83 -17.51
CA GLU A 107 -20.50 4.57 -18.70
C GLU A 107 -21.95 5.05 -18.59
N ILE A 108 -22.41 5.55 -17.43
CA ILE A 108 -23.81 5.95 -17.27
C ILE A 108 -23.89 7.41 -16.80
N SER A 109 -24.43 8.26 -17.70
CA SER A 109 -24.44 9.72 -17.59
C SER A 109 -25.43 10.28 -16.55
N THR A 110 -26.43 9.48 -16.14
CA THR A 110 -27.47 9.94 -15.19
C THR A 110 -27.88 8.83 -14.23
N TYR A 111 -27.60 9.02 -12.94
CA TYR A 111 -28.07 8.13 -11.87
C TYR A 111 -29.09 8.86 -10.98
N THR A 112 -30.18 8.19 -10.63
CA THR A 112 -31.03 8.62 -9.52
C THR A 112 -30.52 7.96 -8.24
N LEU A 113 -30.03 8.77 -7.30
CA LEU A 113 -29.47 8.31 -6.04
C LEU A 113 -30.24 8.89 -4.85
N THR A 114 -30.43 8.08 -3.82
CA THR A 114 -30.91 8.53 -2.52
C THR A 114 -29.75 8.37 -1.54
N ALA A 115 -29.34 9.46 -0.88
CA ALA A 115 -28.15 9.50 -0.05
C ALA A 115 -28.34 10.44 1.15
N TYR A 116 -27.63 10.15 2.24
CA TYR A 116 -27.48 11.11 3.34
C TYR A 116 -26.35 12.09 3.02
N VAL A 117 -26.56 13.37 3.33
CA VAL A 117 -25.48 14.36 3.29
C VAL A 117 -24.61 14.14 4.52
N VAL A 118 -23.37 13.71 4.29
CA VAL A 118 -22.38 13.48 5.36
C VAL A 118 -21.65 14.77 5.68
N ASP A 119 -21.29 15.54 4.65
CA ASP A 119 -20.56 16.79 4.82
C ASP A 119 -20.79 17.73 3.63
N ILE A 120 -20.77 19.02 3.91
CA ILE A 120 -20.85 20.11 2.93
C ILE A 120 -19.46 20.72 2.87
N VAL A 121 -18.63 20.21 1.98
CA VAL A 121 -17.27 20.71 1.79
C VAL A 121 -17.37 21.94 0.91
N SER A 122 -17.53 23.12 1.50
CA SER A 122 -17.53 24.41 0.79
C SER A 122 -16.15 25.07 0.83
N PRO A 123 -15.46 25.23 -0.32
CA PRO A 123 -14.33 26.16 -0.41
C PRO A 123 -14.61 27.39 -1.28
N SER A 124 -15.72 27.48 -2.03
CA SER A 124 -16.01 28.66 -2.88
C SER A 124 -17.49 28.73 -3.24
N GLU A 125 -18.06 29.93 -3.23
CA GLU A 125 -19.48 30.25 -3.51
C GLU A 125 -19.97 29.79 -4.90
N ASP A 126 -19.06 29.41 -5.81
CA ASP A 126 -19.40 29.16 -7.21
C ASP A 126 -19.69 27.67 -7.53
N GLN A 127 -19.20 26.71 -6.72
CA GLN A 127 -19.45 25.26 -6.92
C GLN A 127 -19.47 24.47 -5.59
N PRO A 128 -20.62 24.33 -4.94
CA PRO A 128 -20.71 23.56 -3.70
C PRO A 128 -20.44 22.07 -3.98
N ARG A 129 -19.56 21.47 -3.16
CA ARG A 129 -19.22 20.03 -3.24
C ARG A 129 -19.83 19.32 -2.04
N LEU A 130 -20.72 18.37 -2.29
CA LEU A 130 -21.35 17.55 -1.26
C LEU A 130 -20.67 16.20 -1.17
N LEU A 131 -20.39 15.78 0.06
CA LEU A 131 -20.07 14.38 0.37
C LEU A 131 -21.36 13.68 0.79
N LEU A 132 -21.78 12.73 -0.02
CA LEU A 132 -23.00 11.96 0.14
C LEU A 132 -22.66 10.50 0.49
N ALA A 133 -23.37 9.92 1.44
CA ALA A 133 -23.38 8.48 1.70
C ALA A 133 -24.64 7.87 1.06
N PRO A 134 -24.53 7.21 -0.11
CA PRO A 134 -25.68 6.66 -0.80
C PRO A 134 -26.28 5.48 -0.03
N ILE A 135 -27.60 5.51 0.07
CA ILE A 135 -28.45 4.48 0.68
C ILE A 135 -28.90 3.50 -0.40
N SER A 136 -29.21 4.02 -1.60
CA SER A 136 -29.60 3.23 -2.76
C SER A 136 -29.38 4.01 -4.06
N LEU A 137 -28.89 3.33 -5.10
CA LEU A 137 -28.80 3.83 -6.47
C LEU A 137 -29.79 3.04 -7.34
N ARG A 138 -30.71 3.73 -8.04
CA ARG A 138 -31.59 3.05 -9.00
C ARG A 138 -30.77 2.57 -10.20
N GLY A 139 -30.85 1.28 -10.50
CA GLY A 139 -30.12 0.65 -11.63
C GLY A 139 -28.77 0.03 -11.27
N VAL A 140 -28.34 0.09 -10.00
CA VAL A 140 -27.09 -0.53 -9.52
C VAL A 140 -27.42 -1.54 -8.42
N ARG A 141 -26.80 -2.73 -8.47
CA ARG A 141 -26.98 -3.74 -7.41
C ARG A 141 -26.47 -3.19 -6.06
N PRO A 142 -27.09 -3.55 -4.93
CA PRO A 142 -26.69 -3.06 -3.60
C PRO A 142 -25.18 -3.27 -3.30
N GLU A 143 -24.62 -4.39 -3.75
CA GLU A 143 -23.21 -4.76 -3.58
C GLU A 143 -22.23 -3.88 -4.37
N ALA A 144 -22.70 -3.21 -5.42
CA ALA A 144 -21.92 -2.31 -6.27
C ALA A 144 -22.16 -0.83 -5.94
N THR A 145 -22.91 -0.54 -4.87
CA THR A 145 -23.18 0.83 -4.44
C THR A 145 -21.93 1.40 -3.74
N PRO A 146 -21.32 2.49 -4.24
CA PRO A 146 -20.14 3.10 -3.65
C PRO A 146 -20.43 3.58 -2.22
N LEU A 147 -19.51 3.38 -1.28
CA LEU A 147 -19.67 3.81 0.11
C LEU A 147 -19.74 5.33 0.30
N ARG A 148 -19.12 6.10 -0.61
CA ARG A 148 -19.08 7.56 -0.57
C ARG A 148 -19.15 8.12 -1.99
N LEU A 149 -20.02 9.10 -2.19
CA LEU A 149 -20.15 9.84 -3.44
C LEU A 149 -19.76 11.30 -3.19
N ARG A 150 -18.88 11.83 -4.02
CA ARG A 150 -18.59 13.26 -4.07
C ARG A 150 -19.32 13.85 -5.27
N VAL A 151 -20.29 14.71 -5.02
CA VAL A 151 -21.09 15.35 -6.07
C VAL A 151 -20.81 16.85 -6.07
N THR A 152 -20.55 17.39 -7.26
CA THR A 152 -20.46 18.85 -7.48
C THR A 152 -21.81 19.33 -7.97
N LEU A 153 -22.38 20.32 -7.29
CA LEU A 153 -23.64 20.91 -7.68
C LEU A 153 -23.42 22.01 -8.72
N LYS A 154 -24.38 22.17 -9.63
CA LYS A 154 -24.41 23.32 -10.54
C LYS A 154 -24.90 24.56 -9.77
N PRO A 155 -24.39 25.77 -10.10
CA PRO A 155 -24.86 27.02 -9.51
C PRO A 155 -26.39 27.13 -9.63
N GLY A 156 -27.08 27.52 -8.55
CA GLY A 156 -28.53 27.70 -8.53
C GLY A 156 -29.38 26.43 -8.31
N THR A 157 -28.77 25.27 -8.04
CA THR A 157 -29.52 24.02 -7.78
C THR A 157 -30.09 23.92 -6.36
N VAL A 158 -29.53 24.70 -5.41
CA VAL A 158 -29.94 24.68 -4.01
C VAL A 158 -30.35 26.09 -3.63
N GLU A 159 -31.65 26.34 -3.54
CA GLU A 159 -32.14 27.46 -2.74
C GLU A 159 -31.93 27.05 -1.28
N ALA A 160 -30.99 27.72 -0.61
CA ALA A 160 -30.82 27.57 0.82
C ALA A 160 -32.16 27.97 1.47
N ILE A 161 -32.88 26.99 2.03
CA ILE A 161 -34.04 27.27 2.87
C ILE A 161 -33.47 27.97 4.10
N ALA A 162 -33.61 29.30 4.12
CA ALA A 162 -33.33 30.16 5.25
C ALA A 162 -34.37 29.97 6.36
#